data_AF-A0A1F6DHL0-F1
#
_entry.id   AF-A0A1F6DHL0-F1
#
_cell.length_a   1.000
_cell.length_b   1.000
_cell.length_c   1.000
_cell.angle_alpha   90.00
_cell.angle_beta   90.00
_cell.angle_gamma   90.00
#
_symmetry.space_group_name_H-M   'P 1'
#
loop_
_entity.id
_entity.type
_entity.pdbx_description
1 polymer ?
#
loop_
_entity_poly.entity_id
_entity_poly.type
_entity_poly.pdbx_seq_one_letter_code
_entity_poly.pdbx_strand_id
1 'polypeptide(L)'
;MHRSARRVAGMFPILIALAPYAVFAQGKGLPQQIVPCTGADCKCQDLITLGQNLINTGIFIAIFLSAMLFAYAGWLYLTNEAIGKQEKAKGIFANVAIGLIIILASWLVVDTLMRGVLKDNIVWNNICQNLGF
;
A
#
# COMPACT_ATOMS: atom_id res chain seq x y z
N MET A 1 22.75 -33.40 -2.85
CA MET A 1 22.16 -32.04 -2.84
C MET A 1 20.73 -31.94 -3.41
N HIS A 2 20.04 -33.02 -3.82
CA HIS A 2 18.75 -32.96 -4.53
C HIS A 2 17.48 -32.90 -3.64
N ARG A 3 17.58 -33.19 -2.33
CA ARG A 3 16.42 -33.19 -1.40
C ARG A 3 16.08 -31.81 -0.82
N SER A 4 17.05 -30.91 -0.71
CA SER A 4 16.84 -29.55 -0.18
C SER A 4 16.07 -28.68 -1.17
N ALA A 5 16.41 -28.76 -2.46
CA ALA A 5 15.72 -28.03 -3.53
C ALA A 5 14.23 -28.41 -3.66
N ARG A 6 13.87 -29.68 -3.43
CA ARG A 6 12.46 -30.14 -3.41
C ARG A 6 11.65 -29.56 -2.24
N ARG A 7 12.28 -29.37 -1.08
CA ARG A 7 11.64 -28.72 0.09
C ARG A 7 11.46 -27.22 -0.12
N VAL A 8 12.45 -26.56 -0.72
CA VAL A 8 12.41 -25.13 -1.04
C VAL A 8 11.39 -24.83 -2.15
N ALA A 9 11.30 -25.68 -3.18
CA ALA A 9 10.32 -25.55 -4.26
C ALA A 9 8.86 -25.74 -3.79
N GLY A 10 8.63 -26.59 -2.77
CA GLY A 10 7.30 -26.75 -2.14
C GLY A 10 6.92 -25.61 -1.19
N MET A 11 7.91 -24.91 -0.62
CA MET A 11 7.71 -23.79 0.31
C MET A 11 7.29 -22.50 -0.39
N PHE A 12 7.74 -22.30 -1.64
CA PHE A 12 7.48 -21.11 -2.45
C PHE A 12 5.98 -20.86 -2.73
N PRO A 13 5.16 -21.85 -3.15
CA PRO A 13 3.73 -21.65 -3.33
C PRO A 13 2.98 -21.45 -1.99
N ILE A 14 3.44 -22.06 -0.91
CA ILE A 14 2.87 -21.89 0.44
C ILE A 14 3.14 -20.46 0.96
N LEU A 15 4.33 -19.92 0.71
CA LEU A 15 4.69 -18.53 1.03
C LEU A 15 3.88 -17.53 0.22
N ILE A 16 3.64 -17.78 -1.08
CA ILE A 16 2.81 -16.90 -1.92
C ILE A 16 1.34 -16.96 -1.49
N ALA A 17 0.84 -18.12 -1.06
CA ALA A 17 -0.53 -18.26 -0.58
C ALA A 17 -0.73 -17.64 0.82
N LEU A 18 0.29 -17.67 1.69
CA LEU A 18 0.25 -17.08 3.04
C LEU A 18 0.65 -15.61 3.11
N ALA A 19 1.36 -15.08 2.10
CA ALA A 19 1.78 -13.68 2.05
C ALA A 19 0.61 -12.68 2.15
N PRO A 20 -0.55 -12.90 1.49
CA PRO A 20 -1.70 -12.03 1.69
C PRO A 20 -2.17 -12.04 3.15
N TYR A 21 -2.25 -13.22 3.77
CA TYR A 21 -2.68 -13.37 5.16
C TYR A 21 -1.78 -12.62 6.15
N ALA A 22 -0.46 -12.62 5.93
CA ALA A 22 0.48 -11.88 6.76
C ALA A 22 0.35 -10.36 6.61
N VAL A 23 0.04 -9.88 5.39
CA VAL A 23 -0.18 -8.45 5.12
C VAL A 23 -1.50 -7.97 5.75
N PHE A 24 -2.56 -8.78 5.74
CA PHE A 24 -3.83 -8.44 6.38
C PHE A 24 -3.76 -8.42 7.92
N ALA A 25 -2.74 -9.03 8.53
CA ALA A 25 -2.54 -9.05 9.99
C ALA A 25 -1.94 -7.74 10.54
N GLN A 26 -1.37 -6.85 9.71
CA GLN A 26 -0.74 -5.60 10.16
C GLN A 26 -1.74 -4.49 10.53
N GLY A 27 -3.03 -4.79 10.69
CA GLY A 27 -4.02 -3.88 11.30
C GLY A 27 -4.38 -2.62 10.49
N LYS A 28 -3.73 -2.36 9.35
CA LYS A 28 -4.11 -1.31 8.38
C LYS A 28 -5.06 -1.86 7.31
N GLY A 29 -6.07 -2.61 7.72
CA GLY A 29 -7.15 -3.06 6.84
C GLY A 29 -8.12 -1.92 6.50
N LEU A 30 -9.10 -2.19 5.62
CA LEU A 30 -10.15 -1.23 5.31
C LEU A 30 -10.84 -0.73 6.60
N PRO A 31 -11.02 0.59 6.77
CA PRO A 31 -11.79 1.13 7.87
C PRO A 31 -13.23 0.65 7.74
N GLN A 32 -13.82 0.21 8.87
CA GLN A 32 -15.20 -0.29 8.94
C GLN A 32 -16.24 0.77 8.53
N GLN A 33 -15.84 2.05 8.54
CA GLN A 33 -16.67 3.18 8.19
C GLN A 33 -15.79 4.31 7.63
N ILE A 34 -16.01 4.69 6.36
CA ILE A 34 -15.25 5.78 5.72
C ILE A 34 -15.68 7.13 6.29
N VAL A 35 -16.99 7.35 6.46
CA VAL A 35 -17.56 8.60 6.99
C VAL A 35 -17.90 8.43 8.47
N PRO A 36 -17.10 8.97 9.41
CA PRO A 36 -17.27 8.71 10.85
C PRO A 36 -18.41 9.49 11.52
N CYS A 37 -19.16 10.33 10.79
CA CYS A 37 -20.30 11.06 11.32
C CYS A 37 -21.56 10.88 10.44
N THR A 38 -22.72 10.80 11.10
CA THR A 38 -24.04 10.83 10.47
C THR A 38 -24.85 11.91 11.16
N GLY A 39 -24.89 13.11 10.57
CA GLY A 39 -25.62 14.27 11.11
C GLY A 39 -24.92 15.61 10.86
N ALA A 40 -25.41 16.67 11.49
CA ALA A 40 -24.82 18.02 11.42
C ALA A 40 -23.72 18.28 12.45
N ASP A 41 -23.55 17.41 13.45
CA ASP A 41 -22.55 17.51 14.51
C ASP A 41 -21.23 16.81 14.13
N CYS A 42 -20.65 17.14 12.97
CA CYS A 42 -19.31 16.66 12.62
C CYS A 42 -18.27 17.60 13.23
N LYS A 43 -17.40 17.07 14.10
CA LYS A 43 -16.28 17.84 14.67
C LYS A 43 -15.08 17.82 13.74
N CYS A 44 -14.13 18.71 13.99
CA CYS A 44 -12.84 18.73 13.28
C CYS A 44 -12.18 17.33 13.27
N GLN A 45 -12.26 16.59 14.39
CA GLN A 45 -11.72 15.24 14.54
C GLN A 45 -12.29 14.23 13.52
N ASP A 46 -13.59 14.34 13.20
CA ASP A 46 -14.29 13.41 12.30
C ASP A 46 -13.85 13.61 10.84
N LEU A 47 -13.59 14.87 10.47
CA LEU A 47 -13.09 15.21 9.14
C LEU A 47 -11.68 14.68 8.91
N ILE A 48 -10.82 14.76 9.92
CA ILE A 48 -9.46 14.22 9.87
C ILE A 48 -9.48 12.69 9.84
N THR A 49 -10.35 12.07 10.64
CA THR A 49 -10.53 10.61 10.67
C THR A 49 -11.03 10.07 9.33
N LEU A 50 -11.94 10.78 8.65
CA LEU A 50 -12.35 10.50 7.28
C LEU A 50 -11.14 10.52 6.31
N GLY A 51 -10.31 11.57 6.39
CA GLY A 51 -9.09 11.67 5.58
C GLY A 51 -8.11 10.52 5.82
N GLN A 52 -7.88 10.16 7.08
CA GLN A 52 -7.02 9.04 7.47
C GLN A 52 -7.55 7.70 6.94
N ASN A 53 -8.86 7.48 7.07
CA ASN A 53 -9.56 6.29 6.57
C ASN A 53 -9.47 6.20 5.04
N LEU A 54 -9.65 7.31 4.33
CA LEU A 54 -9.55 7.37 2.88
C LEU A 54 -8.13 7.08 2.38
N ILE A 55 -7.12 7.71 2.98
CA ILE A 55 -5.71 7.49 2.63
C ILE A 55 -5.31 6.03 2.89
N ASN A 56 -5.66 5.49 4.06
CA ASN A 56 -5.37 4.09 4.39
C ASN A 56 -6.04 3.12 3.41
N THR A 57 -7.30 3.38 3.04
CA THR A 57 -8.04 2.58 2.05
C THR A 57 -7.38 2.65 0.67
N GLY A 58 -7.00 3.85 0.23
CA GLY A 58 -6.34 4.07 -1.06
C GLY A 58 -4.99 3.36 -1.14
N ILE A 59 -4.16 3.48 -0.11
CA ILE A 59 -2.86 2.79 -0.03
C ILE A 59 -3.05 1.26 -0.02
N PHE A 60 -4.04 0.76 0.72
CA PHE A 60 -4.34 -0.67 0.78
C PHE A 60 -4.71 -1.23 -0.61
N ILE A 61 -5.60 -0.55 -1.33
CA ILE A 61 -5.99 -0.93 -2.69
C ILE A 61 -4.78 -0.86 -3.64
N ALA A 62 -3.96 0.18 -3.53
CA ALA A 62 -2.76 0.34 -4.35
C ALA A 62 -1.75 -0.79 -4.14
N ILE A 63 -1.48 -1.18 -2.90
CA ILE A 63 -0.57 -2.28 -2.57
C ILE A 63 -1.14 -3.60 -3.10
N PHE A 64 -2.43 -3.84 -2.93
CA PHE A 64 -3.08 -5.07 -3.40
C PHE A 64 -3.02 -5.20 -4.93
N LEU A 65 -3.33 -4.12 -5.66
CA LEU A 65 -3.21 -4.08 -7.12
C LEU A 65 -1.76 -4.25 -7.58
N SER A 66 -0.81 -3.60 -6.90
CA SER A 66 0.61 -3.73 -7.21
C SER A 66 1.10 -5.16 -7.03
N ALA A 67 0.71 -5.83 -5.94
CA ALA A 67 1.04 -7.24 -5.70
C ALA A 67 0.50 -8.16 -6.80
N MET A 68 -0.73 -7.92 -7.27
CA MET A 68 -1.33 -8.68 -8.37
C MET A 68 -0.58 -8.48 -9.69
N LEU A 69 -0.20 -7.23 -10.00
CA LEU A 69 0.56 -6.90 -11.21
C LEU A 69 1.98 -7.47 -11.16
N PHE A 70 2.64 -7.46 -9.99
CA PHE A 70 3.94 -8.11 -9.81
C PHE A 70 3.87 -9.63 -9.95
N ALA A 71 2.81 -10.26 -9.42
CA ALA A 71 2.59 -11.69 -9.62
C ALA A 71 2.39 -12.04 -11.10
N TYR A 72 1.61 -11.23 -11.84
CA TYR A 72 1.41 -11.40 -13.28
C TYR A 72 2.71 -11.19 -14.07
N ALA A 73 3.48 -10.14 -13.76
CA ALA A 73 4.76 -9.87 -14.40
C ALA A 73 5.80 -10.97 -14.10
N GLY A 74 5.81 -11.49 -12.86
CA GLY A 74 6.66 -12.61 -12.46
C GLY A 74 6.33 -13.89 -13.22
N TRP A 75 5.04 -14.22 -13.36
CA TRP A 75 4.60 -15.36 -14.17
C TRP A 75 5.03 -15.23 -15.63
N LEU A 76 4.80 -14.05 -16.23
CA LEU A 76 5.18 -13.75 -17.61
C LEU A 76 6.70 -13.81 -17.81
N TYR A 77 7.50 -13.41 -16.82
CA TYR A 77 8.95 -13.50 -16.89
C TYR A 77 9.46 -14.95 -16.89
N LEU A 78 8.82 -15.84 -16.12
CA LEU A 78 9.23 -17.24 -15.98
C LEU A 78 8.76 -18.14 -17.12
N THR A 79 7.62 -17.84 -17.75
CA THR A 79 7.04 -18.68 -18.82
C THR A 79 7.51 -18.31 -20.23
N ASN A 80 8.24 -17.21 -20.41
CA ASN A 80 8.69 -16.80 -21.73
C ASN A 80 10.20 -17.04 -21.92
N GLU A 81 10.55 -18.04 -22.74
CA GLU A 81 11.93 -18.31 -23.20
C GLU A 81 12.35 -17.43 -24.39
N ALA A 82 11.42 -16.68 -24.99
CA ALA A 82 11.67 -15.89 -26.19
C ALA A 82 12.34 -14.53 -25.87
N ILE A 83 13.46 -14.26 -26.56
CA ILE A 83 14.42 -13.15 -26.36
C ILE A 83 13.79 -11.73 -26.41
N GLY A 84 12.54 -11.55 -26.84
CA GLY A 84 11.85 -10.25 -26.85
C GLY A 84 10.76 -10.04 -25.77
N LYS A 85 10.28 -11.10 -25.11
CA LYS A 85 9.17 -10.98 -24.14
C LYS A 85 9.64 -10.70 -22.71
N GLN A 86 10.91 -11.00 -22.41
CA GLN A 86 11.53 -10.60 -21.14
C GLN A 86 11.62 -9.08 -21.01
N GLU A 87 11.86 -8.35 -22.09
CA GLU A 87 11.90 -6.88 -22.06
C GLU A 87 10.53 -6.29 -21.73
N LYS A 88 9.45 -6.84 -22.31
CA LYS A 88 8.07 -6.47 -21.95
C LYS A 88 7.76 -6.76 -20.48
N ALA A 89 8.17 -7.91 -19.94
CA ALA A 89 7.96 -8.24 -18.53
C ALA A 89 8.72 -7.27 -17.60
N LYS A 90 9.96 -6.90 -17.94
CA LYS A 90 10.73 -5.87 -17.21
C LYS A 90 10.06 -4.49 -17.28
N GLY A 91 9.49 -4.12 -18.41
CA GLY A 91 8.72 -2.88 -18.56
C GLY A 91 7.52 -2.81 -17.62
N ILE A 92 6.76 -3.91 -17.50
CA ILE A 92 5.64 -3.98 -16.54
C ILE A 92 6.15 -3.86 -15.09
N PHE A 93 7.23 -4.55 -14.74
CA PHE A 93 7.85 -4.43 -13.40
C PHE A 93 8.25 -3.00 -13.07
N ALA A 94 8.90 -2.30 -14.01
CA ALA A 94 9.32 -0.92 -13.82
C ALA A 94 8.12 0.03 -13.66
N ASN A 95 7.07 -0.15 -14.47
CA ASN A 95 5.86 0.66 -14.40
C ASN A 95 5.15 0.51 -13.04
N VAL A 96 5.05 -0.72 -12.51
CA VAL A 96 4.44 -0.96 -11.19
C VAL A 96 5.31 -0.36 -10.08
N ALA A 97 6.64 -0.51 -10.16
CA ALA A 97 7.56 0.08 -9.18
C ALA A 97 7.47 1.61 -9.14
N ILE A 98 7.42 2.26 -10.31
CA ILE A 98 7.24 3.71 -10.42
C ILE A 98 5.88 4.13 -9.85
N GLY A 99 4.81 3.38 -10.14
CA GLY A 99 3.48 3.63 -9.56
C GLY A 99 3.50 3.60 -8.03
N LEU A 100 4.16 2.61 -7.44
CA LEU A 100 4.32 2.49 -5.98
C LEU A 100 5.10 3.66 -5.39
N ILE A 101 6.20 4.07 -6.04
CA ILE A 101 7.00 5.23 -5.62
C ILE A 101 6.16 6.50 -5.64
N ILE A 102 5.39 6.75 -6.71
CA ILE A 102 4.55 7.95 -6.83
C ILE A 102 3.50 8.00 -5.73
N ILE A 103 2.85 6.88 -5.41
CA ILE A 103 1.82 6.83 -4.35
C ILE A 103 2.44 7.13 -2.98
N LEU A 104 3.57 6.50 -2.66
CA LEU A 104 4.27 6.73 -1.39
C LEU A 104 4.85 8.15 -1.30
N ALA A 105 5.42 8.65 -2.41
CA ALA A 105 5.93 10.02 -2.50
C ALA A 105 4.82 11.05 -2.32
N SER A 106 3.65 10.83 -2.93
CA SER A 106 2.51 11.75 -2.81
C SER A 106 2.05 11.88 -1.35
N TRP A 107 1.94 10.77 -0.64
CA TRP A 107 1.61 10.78 0.79
C TRP A 107 2.71 11.47 1.62
N LEU A 108 3.98 11.16 1.35
CA LEU A 108 5.12 11.73 2.06
C LEU A 108 5.24 13.25 1.84
N VAL A 109 5.00 13.74 0.62
CA VAL A 109 5.05 15.17 0.30
C VAL A 109 4.00 15.94 1.09
N VAL A 110 2.75 15.44 1.15
CA VAL A 110 1.69 16.08 1.94
C VAL A 110 2.05 16.11 3.42
N ASP A 111 2.51 14.98 3.98
CA ASP A 111 2.93 14.90 5.38
C ASP A 111 4.12 15.84 5.69
N THR A 112 5.08 15.93 4.77
CA THR A 112 6.24 16.83 4.91
C THR A 112 5.84 18.29 4.84
N LEU A 113 4.95 18.67 3.90
CA LEU A 113 4.46 20.03 3.78
C LEU A 113 3.67 20.45 5.03
N MET A 114 2.80 19.57 5.56
CA MET A 114 2.06 19.88 6.77
C MET A 114 2.98 20.04 7.98
N ARG A 115 3.99 19.18 8.14
CA ARG A 115 5.01 19.33 9.20
C ARG A 115 5.88 20.57 9.01
N GLY A 116 6.16 20.98 7.78
CA GLY A 116 6.94 22.17 7.48
C GLY A 116 6.19 23.47 7.75
N VAL A 117 4.89 23.49 7.48
CA VAL A 117 4.03 24.67 7.72
C VAL A 117 3.60 24.77 9.19
N LEU A 118 3.32 23.65 9.86
CA LEU A 118 2.95 23.62 11.26
C LEU A 118 4.21 23.42 12.13
N LYS A 119 4.70 24.51 12.72
CA LYS A 119 5.97 24.65 13.45
C LYS A 119 6.18 23.68 14.64
N ASP A 120 5.14 22.98 15.10
CA ASP A 120 5.16 22.21 16.36
C ASP A 120 5.12 20.68 16.18
N ASN A 121 5.70 20.13 15.11
CA ASN A 121 5.66 18.67 14.83
C ASN A 121 4.23 18.09 14.83
N ILE A 122 3.26 18.91 14.44
CA ILE A 122 1.85 18.52 14.45
C ILE A 122 1.63 17.58 13.26
N VAL A 123 1.33 16.32 13.56
CA VAL A 123 0.90 15.33 12.55
C VAL A 123 -0.52 15.66 12.14
N TRP A 124 -0.83 15.62 10.83
CA TRP A 124 -2.15 16.05 10.36
C TRP A 124 -3.31 15.34 11.03
N ASN A 125 -3.10 14.05 11.34
CA ASN A 125 -4.05 13.19 12.03
C ASN A 125 -4.50 13.73 13.39
N ASN A 126 -3.73 14.64 14.02
CA ASN A 126 -4.02 15.20 15.34
C ASN A 126 -4.08 16.74 15.34
N ILE A 127 -4.27 17.38 14.16
CA ILE A 127 -4.30 18.86 14.08
C ILE A 127 -5.39 19.47 14.96
N CYS A 128 -6.57 18.86 15.03
CA CYS A 128 -7.68 19.38 15.83
C CYS A 128 -7.36 19.37 17.33
N GLN A 129 -6.73 18.30 17.83
CA GLN A 129 -6.28 18.20 19.23
C GLN A 129 -5.20 19.24 19.56
N ASN A 130 -4.27 19.48 18.64
CA ASN A 130 -3.15 20.41 18.90
C ASN A 130 -3.54 21.89 18.75
N LEU A 131 -4.58 22.21 17.97
CA LEU A 131 -5.06 23.59 17.80
C LEU A 131 -6.19 23.97 18.77
N GLY A 132 -6.62 23.06 19.65
CA GLY A 132 -7.58 23.35 20.72
C GLY A 132 -9.03 23.52 20.25
N PHE A 133 -9.42 22.84 19.16
CA PHE A 133 -10.81 22.79 18.66
C PHE A 133 -11.54 21.51 19.07
#